data_AF-A0AAU4AGF9-F1
#
_entry.id   AF-A0AAU4AGF9-F1
#
_cell.length_a   1.000
_cell.length_b   1.000
_cell.length_c   1.000
_cell.angle_alpha   90.00
_cell.angle_beta   90.00
_cell.angle_gamma   90.00
#
_symmetry.space_group_name_H-M   'P 1'
#
loop_
_entity.id
_entity.type
_entity.pdbx_description
1 polymer ?
#
loop_
_entity_poly.entity_id
_entity_poly.type
_entity_poly.pdbx_seq_one_letter_code
_entity_poly.pdbx_strand_id
1 'polypeptide(L)'
;MSLPLPPWPQLAVLYDAPPDLSSCPLYYVHVDERDTSVTLGFETSRLPDHPQSDWEEGTYNTLRFFAVFSGVEELRMAGIAAEHPGRHDRTVRVTEGAAGRQQVSVTSGTRSISFTAETSRLDQIRVYLQGSP
;
A
#
# COMPACT_ATOMS: atom_id res chain seq x y z
N MET A 1 -20.93 -2.22 -6.69
CA MET A 1 -19.67 -2.77 -7.24
C MET A 1 -18.68 -2.81 -6.09
N SER A 2 -18.35 -3.99 -5.55
CA SER A 2 -17.25 -4.10 -4.58
C SER A 2 -15.93 -3.94 -5.34
N LEU A 3 -15.07 -3.05 -4.85
CA LEU A 3 -13.67 -3.03 -5.27
C LEU A 3 -13.05 -4.38 -4.89
N PRO A 4 -12.17 -4.97 -5.71
CA PRO A 4 -11.47 -6.18 -5.34
C PRO A 4 -10.73 -5.94 -4.02
N LEU A 5 -10.95 -6.82 -3.05
CA LEU A 5 -10.24 -6.77 -1.78
C LEU A 5 -8.74 -6.87 -2.05
N PRO A 6 -7.89 -6.12 -1.34
CA PRO A 6 -6.45 -6.27 -1.46
C PRO A 6 -6.06 -7.71 -1.07
N PRO A 7 -5.00 -8.29 -1.67
CA PRO A 7 -4.65 -9.70 -1.52
C PRO A 7 -4.05 -10.06 -0.15
N TRP A 8 -4.18 -9.19 0.86
CA TRP A 8 -3.47 -9.30 2.12
C TRP A 8 -4.41 -9.63 3.28
N PRO A 9 -4.42 -10.89 3.76
CA PRO A 9 -5.24 -11.31 4.89
C PRO A 9 -5.00 -10.50 6.16
N GLN A 10 -3.79 -9.95 6.33
CA GLN A 10 -3.44 -9.16 7.51
C GLN A 10 -4.30 -7.88 7.64
N LEU A 11 -4.74 -7.27 6.53
CA LEU A 11 -5.69 -6.15 6.61
C LEU A 11 -7.12 -6.63 6.87
N ALA A 12 -7.49 -7.81 6.37
CA ALA A 12 -8.83 -8.37 6.60
C ALA A 12 -9.08 -8.75 8.07
N VAL A 13 -8.02 -9.00 8.85
CA VAL A 13 -8.12 -9.20 10.30
C VAL A 13 -8.37 -7.89 11.04
N LEU A 14 -7.90 -6.75 10.50
CA LEU A 14 -7.99 -5.43 11.15
C LEU A 14 -9.23 -4.64 10.73
N TYR A 15 -9.82 -4.96 9.58
CA TYR A 15 -10.92 -4.21 8.98
C TYR A 15 -12.02 -5.14 8.46
N ASP A 16 -13.27 -4.77 8.74
CA ASP A 16 -14.43 -5.42 8.09
C ASP A 16 -14.41 -5.16 6.58
N ALA A 17 -13.92 -3.98 6.18
CA ALA A 17 -13.63 -3.63 4.80
C ALA A 17 -12.30 -2.85 4.76
N PRO A 18 -11.22 -3.33 4.13
CA PRO A 18 -9.95 -2.60 4.08
C PRO A 18 -10.09 -1.19 3.45
N PRO A 19 -9.21 -0.22 3.81
CA PRO A 19 -9.17 1.08 3.13
C PRO A 19 -8.83 0.92 1.64
N ASP A 20 -9.43 1.75 0.79
CA ASP A 20 -9.02 1.85 -0.60
C ASP A 20 -7.59 2.39 -0.69
N LEU A 21 -6.68 1.61 -1.27
CA LEU A 21 -5.27 1.98 -1.43
C LEU A 21 -5.07 3.28 -2.22
N SER A 22 -6.03 3.64 -3.08
CA SER A 22 -6.03 4.91 -3.81
C SER A 22 -6.25 6.12 -2.89
N SER A 23 -6.97 5.92 -1.78
CA SER A 23 -7.25 6.96 -0.77
C SER A 23 -6.15 7.12 0.28
N CYS A 24 -5.37 6.08 0.57
CA CYS A 24 -4.20 6.11 1.44
C CYS A 24 -3.18 7.14 0.92
N PRO A 25 -2.28 7.77 1.68
CA PRO A 25 -1.07 8.36 1.11
C PRO A 25 0.00 7.30 0.78
N LEU A 26 0.63 7.38 -0.39
CA LEU A 26 1.83 6.59 -0.74
C LEU A 26 3.05 7.44 -0.41
N TYR A 27 3.68 7.18 0.73
CA TYR A 27 4.78 7.99 1.25
C TYR A 27 6.16 7.35 1.01
N TYR A 28 6.19 6.07 0.63
CA TYR A 28 7.43 5.33 0.43
C TYR A 28 7.35 4.43 -0.80
N VAL A 29 8.38 4.50 -1.63
CA VAL A 29 8.61 3.57 -2.73
C VAL A 29 10.08 3.17 -2.68
N HIS A 30 10.33 1.88 -2.63
CA HIS A 30 11.67 1.32 -2.71
C HIS A 30 11.70 0.23 -3.76
N VAL A 31 12.66 0.34 -4.67
CA VAL A 31 13.01 -0.70 -5.62
C VAL A 31 14.33 -1.29 -5.14
N ASP A 32 14.35 -2.59 -4.90
CA ASP A 32 15.58 -3.30 -4.55
C ASP A 32 16.65 -3.12 -5.63
N GLU A 33 17.92 -3.12 -5.26
CA GLU A 33 19.04 -2.81 -6.18
C GLU A 33 19.17 -3.80 -7.35
N ARG A 34 18.53 -4.97 -7.25
CA ARG A 34 18.49 -5.98 -8.31
C ARG A 34 17.17 -5.98 -9.08
N ASP A 35 16.30 -5.02 -8.81
CA ASP A 35 14.93 -4.90 -9.33
C ASP A 35 14.06 -6.14 -9.05
N THR A 36 14.43 -6.98 -8.09
CA THR A 36 13.72 -8.23 -7.79
C THR A 36 12.55 -8.04 -6.83
N SER A 37 12.49 -6.90 -6.16
CA SER A 37 11.40 -6.55 -5.26
C SER A 37 11.09 -5.07 -5.28
N VAL A 38 9.81 -4.76 -5.03
CA VAL A 38 9.31 -3.40 -4.89
C VAL A 38 8.53 -3.32 -3.58
N THR A 39 8.82 -2.31 -2.77
CA THR A 39 8.10 -2.02 -1.53
C THR A 39 7.34 -0.70 -1.67
N LEU A 40 6.03 -0.74 -1.41
CA LEU A 40 5.15 0.42 -1.37
C LEU A 40 4.68 0.66 0.07
N GLY A 41 4.97 1.84 0.64
CA GLY A 41 4.54 2.22 1.98
C GLY A 41 3.32 3.13 1.95
N PHE A 42 2.26 2.70 2.63
CA PHE A 42 0.99 3.41 2.71
C PHE A 42 0.67 3.84 4.14
N GLU A 43 -0.04 4.95 4.25
CA GLU A 43 -0.65 5.41 5.50
C GLU A 43 -2.16 5.59 5.32
N THR A 44 -2.90 5.56 6.42
CA THR A 44 -4.32 5.89 6.42
C THR A 44 -4.75 6.44 7.78
N SER A 45 -5.61 7.45 7.77
CA SER A 45 -6.29 7.96 8.96
C SER A 45 -7.56 7.16 9.29
N ARG A 46 -7.96 6.21 8.44
CA ARG A 46 -9.02 5.26 8.77
C ARG A 46 -8.46 4.24 9.76
N LEU A 47 -8.92 4.29 11.00
CA LEU A 47 -8.47 3.37 12.04
C LEU A 47 -9.07 1.96 11.85
N PRO A 48 -8.35 0.90 12.27
CA PRO A 48 -8.87 -0.47 12.32
C PRO A 48 -10.23 -0.58 12.99
N ASP A 49 -11.11 -1.41 12.43
CA ASP A 49 -12.36 -1.81 13.08
C ASP A 49 -12.07 -2.77 14.24
N HIS A 50 -11.02 -3.59 14.07
CA HIS A 50 -10.53 -4.58 15.04
C HIS A 50 -9.04 -4.32 15.33
N PRO A 51 -8.70 -3.33 16.19
CA PRO A 51 -7.30 -3.04 16.52
C PRO A 51 -6.64 -4.23 17.23
N GLN A 52 -5.32 -4.36 17.08
CA GLN A 52 -4.56 -5.35 17.85
C GLN A 52 -4.60 -4.98 19.35
N SER A 53 -4.59 -5.97 20.24
CA SER A 53 -4.72 -5.73 21.68
C SER A 53 -3.60 -4.85 22.26
N ASP A 54 -2.40 -4.87 21.66
CA ASP A 54 -1.28 -4.01 22.04
C ASP A 54 -1.45 -2.54 21.59
N TRP A 55 -2.46 -2.23 20.79
CA TRP A 55 -2.79 -0.85 20.37
C TRP A 55 -3.88 -0.22 21.23
N GLU A 56 -4.71 -1.02 21.93
CA GLU A 56 -5.89 -0.54 22.65
C GLU A 56 -5.58 0.52 23.73
N GLU A 57 -4.39 0.46 24.33
CA GLU A 57 -3.97 1.38 25.39
C GLU A 57 -3.32 2.68 24.87
N GLY A 58 -3.04 2.76 23.56
CA GLY A 58 -2.34 3.88 22.93
C GLY A 58 -3.27 4.91 22.29
N THR A 59 -2.86 6.19 22.29
CA THR A 59 -3.51 7.21 21.45
C THR A 59 -2.85 7.21 20.07
N TYR A 60 -3.63 6.94 19.03
CA TYR A 60 -3.19 6.96 17.63
C TYR A 60 -4.30 7.49 16.74
N ASN A 61 -3.90 8.08 15.61
CA ASN A 61 -4.82 8.57 14.58
C ASN A 61 -4.44 8.11 13.17
N THR A 62 -3.36 7.33 13.04
CA THR A 62 -2.83 6.88 11.77
C THR A 62 -2.35 5.44 11.86
N LEU A 63 -2.67 4.65 10.83
CA LEU A 63 -2.09 3.34 10.59
C LEU A 63 -1.17 3.40 9.36
N ARG A 64 0.00 2.78 9.49
CA ARG A 64 1.03 2.63 8.45
C ARG A 64 1.27 1.16 8.15
N PHE A 65 1.51 0.85 6.89
CA PHE A 65 1.89 -0.50 6.46
C PHE A 65 2.76 -0.46 5.20
N PHE A 66 3.50 -1.54 4.95
CA PHE A 66 4.30 -1.72 3.75
C PHE A 66 3.82 -2.95 2.98
N ALA A 67 3.56 -2.78 1.69
CA ALA A 67 3.34 -3.88 0.77
C ALA A 67 4.64 -4.21 0.05
N VAL A 68 5.18 -5.41 0.32
CA VAL A 68 6.39 -5.92 -0.30
C VAL A 68 6.00 -6.88 -1.41
N PHE A 69 6.42 -6.58 -2.63
CA PHE A 69 6.22 -7.40 -3.83
C PHE A 69 7.54 -8.04 -4.22
N SER A 70 7.53 -9.36 -4.47
CA SER A 70 8.73 -10.14 -4.78
C SER A 70 8.59 -10.85 -6.12
N GLY A 71 9.74 -11.16 -6.76
CA GLY A 71 9.77 -11.72 -8.10
C GLY A 71 9.28 -10.70 -9.12
N VAL A 72 9.71 -9.44 -8.96
CA VAL A 72 9.25 -8.31 -9.78
C VAL A 72 9.79 -8.43 -11.20
N GLU A 73 8.91 -8.21 -12.17
CA GLU A 73 9.25 -8.16 -13.59
C GLU A 73 8.55 -6.97 -14.27
N GLU A 74 9.08 -6.57 -15.42
CA GLU A 74 8.53 -5.50 -16.26
C GLU A 74 8.30 -4.18 -15.52
N LEU A 75 9.18 -3.85 -14.56
CA LEU A 75 9.10 -2.59 -13.83
C LEU A 75 9.23 -1.41 -14.78
N ARG A 76 8.21 -0.54 -14.75
CA ARG A 76 8.19 0.74 -15.46
C ARG A 76 7.84 1.83 -14.47
N MET A 77 8.64 2.89 -14.48
CA MET A 77 8.44 4.05 -13.62
C MET A 77 8.58 5.34 -14.40
N ALA A 78 7.69 6.29 -14.16
CA ALA A 78 7.74 7.64 -14.70
C ALA A 78 7.35 8.65 -13.61
N GLY A 79 8.11 9.74 -13.49
CA GLY A 79 7.73 10.88 -12.65
C GLY A 79 7.86 10.69 -11.13
N ILE A 80 8.87 9.96 -10.64
CA ILE A 80 9.09 9.68 -9.19
C ILE A 80 9.58 10.92 -8.42
N ALA A 81 8.76 11.95 -8.28
CA ALA A 81 8.94 12.97 -7.25
C ALA A 81 7.87 12.78 -6.17
N ALA A 82 8.11 13.17 -4.93
CA ALA A 82 7.14 13.01 -3.83
C ALA A 82 5.79 13.67 -4.18
N GLU A 83 4.66 13.01 -3.88
CA GLU A 83 3.33 13.62 -3.98
C GLU A 83 3.17 14.64 -2.85
N HIS A 84 2.56 15.78 -3.16
CA HIS A 84 2.17 16.74 -2.13
C HIS A 84 1.18 16.02 -1.20
N PRO A 85 1.34 16.10 0.14
CA PRO A 85 0.53 15.32 1.10
C PRO A 85 -1.00 15.55 1.04
N GLY A 86 -1.49 16.48 0.20
CA GLY A 86 -2.91 16.72 -0.03
C GLY A 86 -3.43 16.30 -1.41
N ARG A 87 -2.60 15.68 -2.26
CA ARG A 87 -3.06 15.10 -3.54
C ARG A 87 -3.35 13.62 -3.34
N HIS A 88 -4.62 13.27 -3.51
CA HIS A 88 -5.14 11.89 -3.51
C HIS A 88 -5.58 11.43 -4.90
N ASP A 89 -5.23 12.17 -5.95
CA ASP A 89 -5.56 11.83 -7.34
C ASP A 89 -4.57 10.81 -7.89
N ARG A 90 -4.52 9.66 -7.24
CA ARG A 90 -3.82 8.48 -7.74
C ARG A 90 -4.75 7.28 -7.68
N THR A 91 -4.57 6.40 -8.63
CA THR A 91 -5.22 5.09 -8.67
C THR A 91 -4.18 4.04 -8.34
N VAL A 92 -4.43 3.25 -7.29
CA VAL A 92 -3.64 2.07 -6.95
C VAL A 92 -4.46 0.84 -7.30
N ARG A 93 -3.90 -0.06 -8.10
CA ARG A 93 -4.52 -1.36 -8.42
C ARG A 93 -3.52 -2.48 -8.18
N VAL A 94 -3.99 -3.50 -7.51
CA VAL A 94 -3.33 -4.79 -7.35
C VAL A 94 -4.35 -5.83 -7.79
N THR A 95 -4.11 -6.50 -8.89
CA THR A 95 -5.02 -7.50 -9.45
C THR A 95 -4.26 -8.78 -9.74
N GLU A 96 -4.95 -9.91 -9.68
CA GLU A 96 -4.41 -11.15 -10.21
C GLU A 96 -4.34 -11.05 -11.74
N GLY A 97 -3.17 -11.30 -12.30
CA GLY A 97 -2.86 -11.29 -13.71
C GLY A 97 -2.71 -12.71 -14.26
N ALA A 98 -2.09 -12.82 -15.44
CA ALA A 98 -1.87 -14.11 -16.08
C ALA A 98 -0.96 -15.02 -15.22
N ALA A 99 -1.24 -16.33 -15.26
CA ALA A 99 -0.46 -17.36 -14.59
C ALA A 99 -0.29 -17.18 -13.07
N GLY A 100 -1.26 -16.53 -12.39
CA GLY A 100 -1.26 -16.35 -10.93
C GLY A 100 -0.30 -15.27 -10.44
N ARG A 101 0.35 -14.52 -11.33
CA ARG A 101 1.17 -13.35 -10.98
C ARG A 101 0.28 -12.17 -10.65
N GLN A 102 0.76 -11.26 -9.82
CA GLN A 102 0.05 -10.02 -9.49
C GLN A 102 0.46 -8.92 -10.45
N GLN A 103 -0.52 -8.21 -11.01
CA GLN A 103 -0.30 -6.98 -11.77
C GLN A 103 -0.52 -5.79 -10.85
N VAL A 104 0.50 -4.94 -10.74
CA VAL A 104 0.49 -3.78 -9.85
C VAL A 104 0.61 -2.51 -10.67
N SER A 105 -0.22 -1.52 -10.36
CA SER A 105 -0.10 -0.19 -10.92
C SER A 105 -0.43 0.88 -9.89
N VAL A 106 0.38 1.94 -9.89
CA VAL A 106 0.13 3.20 -9.21
C VAL A 106 0.21 4.28 -10.26
N THR A 107 -0.89 4.99 -10.52
CA THR A 107 -0.94 5.99 -11.58
C THR A 107 -1.56 7.28 -11.08
N SER A 108 -0.98 8.41 -11.47
CA SER A 108 -1.55 9.74 -11.33
C SER A 108 -1.31 10.52 -12.63
N GLY A 109 -1.86 11.72 -12.77
CA GLY A 109 -1.81 12.47 -14.03
C GLY A 109 -0.40 12.73 -14.59
N THR A 110 0.66 12.65 -13.77
CA THR A 110 2.05 12.88 -14.20
C THR A 110 3.00 11.76 -13.82
N ARG A 111 2.52 10.69 -13.17
CA ARG A 111 3.37 9.68 -12.54
C ARG A 111 2.79 8.29 -12.74
N SER A 112 3.66 7.32 -12.89
CA SER A 112 3.26 5.92 -12.97
C SER A 112 4.32 5.00 -12.41
N ILE A 113 3.89 3.99 -11.68
CA ILE A 113 4.66 2.79 -11.35
C ILE A 113 3.81 1.62 -11.82
N SER A 114 4.39 0.71 -12.58
CA SER A 114 3.73 -0.54 -12.96
C SER A 114 4.72 -1.67 -13.03
N PHE A 115 4.31 -2.86 -12.61
CA PHE A 115 5.11 -4.07 -12.67
C PHE A 115 4.22 -5.30 -12.51
N THR A 116 4.78 -6.48 -12.78
CA THR A 116 4.22 -7.75 -12.30
C THR A 116 5.06 -8.30 -11.16
N ALA A 117 4.45 -9.10 -10.29
CA ALA A 117 5.12 -9.74 -9.17
C ALA A 117 4.61 -11.17 -9.00
N GLU A 118 5.46 -12.07 -8.50
CA GLU A 118 5.06 -13.44 -8.17
C GLU A 118 4.20 -13.48 -6.92
N THR A 119 4.59 -12.71 -5.92
CA THR A 119 3.95 -12.70 -4.60
C THR A 119 3.95 -11.31 -4.01
N SER A 120 3.07 -11.11 -3.03
CA SER A 120 3.16 -9.96 -2.12
C SER A 120 2.80 -10.35 -0.70
N ARG A 121 3.32 -9.55 0.24
CA ARG A 121 3.01 -9.63 1.66
C ARG A 121 2.95 -8.25 2.26
N LEU A 122 2.25 -8.12 3.38
CA LEU A 122 2.40 -6.95 4.24
C LEU A 122 3.56 -7.13 5.21
N ASP A 123 4.23 -6.02 5.46
CA ASP A 123 5.27 -5.87 6.47
C ASP A 123 5.02 -4.63 7.32
N GLN A 124 5.49 -4.68 8.56
CA GLN A 124 5.48 -3.58 9.53
C GLN A 124 4.16 -2.77 9.58
N ILE A 125 3.05 -3.44 9.87
CA ILE A 125 1.78 -2.77 10.18
C ILE A 125 1.92 -2.14 11.56
N ARG A 126 1.76 -0.82 11.67
CA ARG A 126 1.97 -0.06 12.91
C ARG A 126 0.99 1.11 13.00
N VAL A 127 0.63 1.49 14.22
CA VAL A 127 -0.13 2.71 14.50
C VAL A 127 0.76 3.77 15.13
N TYR A 128 0.45 5.05 14.90
CA TYR A 128 1.12 6.18 15.54
C TYR A 128 0.22 7.43 15.59
N LEU A 129 0.66 8.42 16.35
CA LEU A 129 0.03 9.74 16.40
C LEU A 129 0.71 10.68 15.39
N GLN A 130 0.04 10.95 14.28
CA GLN A 130 0.48 11.93 13.28
C GLN A 130 0.03 13.33 13.69
N GLY A 131 0.93 14.31 13.54
CA GLY A 131 0.69 15.69 13.96
C GLY A 131 1.02 15.98 15.43
N SER A 132 1.63 15.03 16.14
CA SER A 132 2.34 15.35 17.38
C SER A 132 3.60 16.14 17.03
N PRO A 133 3.89 17.26 17.71
CA PRO A 133 5.09 18.06 17.49
C PRO A 133 6.38 17.27 17.75
#